data_AF-A0A9D4EVF7-F1
#
_entry.id   AF-A0A9D4EVF7-F1
#
_cell.length_a   1.000
_cell.length_b   1.000
_cell.length_c   1.000
_cell.angle_alpha   90.00
_cell.angle_beta   90.00
_cell.angle_gamma   90.00
#
_symmetry.space_group_name_H-M   'P 1'
#
loop_
_entity.id
_entity.type
_entity.pdbx_description
1 polymer ?
#
loop_
_entity_poly.entity_id
_entity_poly.type
_entity_poly.pdbx_seq_one_letter_code
_entity_poly.pdbx_strand_id
1 'polypeptide(L)'
;MFVSPILMYGLEIVLPNRGILYKLEMAQKRFIKQLFMLHINTPYVAIYLLSGLLPIGAMIHKSAIVTFNSVCLQKDDAVERRLALRKVSVKSAKSACWFKEVHKLFGKYDLRNPEEKLETPVEKPILKKKVKTAIYRHWQDLILTKALNTSKLRHLNLQHVAIGRPNPLLQIPARSSWDANRALVKLNLMTGTYDLQSTRARFNKTFG
;
A
#
# COMPACT_ATOMS: atom_id res chain seq x y z
N MET A 1 -10.22 10.17 40.86
CA MET A 1 -9.17 10.39 39.84
C MET A 1 -8.76 9.02 39.30
N PHE A 2 -9.30 8.58 38.16
CA PHE A 2 -8.98 7.23 37.63
C PHE A 2 -7.78 7.33 36.69
N VAL A 3 -6.64 6.82 37.15
CA VAL A 3 -5.45 6.60 36.31
C VAL A 3 -5.82 5.53 35.28
N SER A 4 -6.06 5.97 34.05
CA SER A 4 -6.37 5.05 32.95
C SER A 4 -5.06 4.36 32.54
N PRO A 5 -5.00 3.02 32.49
CA PRO A 5 -3.77 2.33 32.18
C PRO A 5 -3.25 2.68 30.77
N ILE A 6 -1.93 2.84 30.67
CA ILE A 6 -1.15 3.24 29.49
C ILE A 6 -1.02 2.06 28.48
N LEU A 7 -1.95 1.09 28.51
CA LEU A 7 -1.95 -0.09 27.63
C LEU A 7 -2.17 0.25 26.13
N MET A 8 -2.59 1.49 25.84
CA MET A 8 -2.78 2.00 24.48
C MET A 8 -1.48 2.36 23.74
N TYR A 9 -0.32 2.45 24.41
CA TYR A 9 0.95 2.79 23.76
C TYR A 9 1.27 1.84 22.59
N GLY A 10 0.87 0.58 22.67
CA GLY A 10 1.04 -0.39 21.59
C GLY A 10 0.15 -0.13 20.36
N LEU A 11 -1.01 0.50 20.52
CA LEU A 11 -1.91 0.81 19.41
C LEU A 11 -1.43 2.03 18.61
N GLU A 12 -0.75 2.98 19.26
CA GLU A 12 -0.10 4.10 18.58
C GLU A 12 1.04 3.64 17.65
N ILE A 13 1.75 2.56 18.00
CA ILE A 13 2.78 1.94 17.15
C ILE A 13 2.19 1.40 15.84
N VAL A 14 0.90 1.01 15.84
CA VAL A 14 0.23 0.48 14.64
C VAL A 14 0.11 1.55 13.55
N LEU A 15 0.22 2.84 13.88
CA LEU A 15 0.15 3.94 12.91
C LEU A 15 1.41 4.82 13.04
N PRO A 16 2.52 4.43 12.38
CA PRO A 16 3.78 5.14 12.48
C PRO A 16 3.66 6.57 11.94
N ASN A 17 4.50 7.45 12.49
CA ASN A 17 4.63 8.82 12.00
C ASN A 17 4.91 8.84 10.47
N ARG A 18 4.38 9.84 9.77
CA ARG A 18 4.54 10.05 8.31
C ARG A 18 6.00 9.97 7.86
N GLY A 19 6.94 10.51 8.64
CA GLY A 19 8.36 10.45 8.33
C GLY A 19 8.93 9.02 8.33
N ILE A 20 8.54 8.20 9.31
CA ILE A 20 8.94 6.78 9.39
C ILE A 20 8.27 6.00 8.25
N LEU A 21 6.99 6.27 8.00
CA LEU A 21 6.24 5.61 6.93
C LEU A 21 6.87 5.87 5.56
N TYR A 22 7.30 7.11 5.30
CA TYR A 22 8.01 7.45 4.07
C TYR A 22 9.33 6.68 3.93
N LYS A 23 10.13 6.57 5.00
CA LYS A 23 11.38 5.79 5.00
C LYS A 23 11.12 4.31 4.70
N LEU A 24 10.09 3.73 5.33
CA LEU A 24 9.67 2.35 5.08
C LEU A 24 9.23 2.13 3.64
N GLU A 25 8.44 3.06 3.07
CA GLU A 25 8.06 2.99 1.67
C GLU A 25 9.27 3.08 0.72
N MET A 26 10.24 3.95 1.02
CA MET A 26 11.48 4.04 0.24
C MET A 26 12.29 2.74 0.31
N ALA A 27 12.40 2.14 1.49
CA ALA A 27 13.07 0.86 1.68
C ALA A 27 12.38 -0.26 0.87
N GLN A 28 11.04 -0.35 0.96
CA GLN A 28 10.24 -1.30 0.18
C GLN A 28 10.50 -1.13 -1.33
N LYS A 29 10.43 0.11 -1.84
CA LYS A 29 10.65 0.40 -3.27
C LYS A 29 12.06 0.01 -3.71
N ARG A 30 13.09 0.30 -2.90
CA ARG A 30 14.49 -0.08 -3.19
C ARG A 30 14.66 -1.59 -3.22
N PHE A 31 14.12 -2.28 -2.23
CA PHE A 31 14.19 -3.74 -2.16
C PHE A 31 13.54 -4.40 -3.38
N ILE A 32 12.34 -3.96 -3.78
CA ILE A 32 11.68 -4.53 -4.97
C ILE A 32 12.46 -4.20 -6.26
N LYS A 33 13.04 -3.00 -6.39
CA LYS A 33 13.92 -2.70 -7.53
C LYS A 33 15.10 -3.65 -7.61
N GLN A 34 15.75 -3.91 -6.49
CA GLN A 34 16.89 -4.85 -6.43
C GLN A 34 16.44 -6.27 -6.77
N LEU A 35 15.33 -6.72 -6.20
CA LEU A 35 14.76 -8.06 -6.46
C LEU A 35 14.48 -8.29 -7.94
N PHE A 36 14.00 -7.26 -8.65
CA PHE A 36 13.68 -7.33 -10.08
C PHE A 36 14.81 -6.80 -10.98
N MET A 37 15.98 -6.49 -10.42
CA MET A 37 17.14 -5.90 -11.11
C MET A 37 16.78 -4.67 -11.95
N LEU A 38 15.82 -3.87 -11.50
CA LEU A 38 15.33 -2.69 -12.20
C LEU A 38 16.30 -1.51 -12.02
N HIS A 39 16.37 -0.66 -13.03
CA HIS A 39 17.20 0.54 -12.99
C HIS A 39 16.78 1.51 -11.86
N ILE A 40 17.74 2.26 -11.30
CA ILE A 40 17.49 3.19 -10.18
C ILE A 40 16.46 4.28 -10.54
N ASN A 41 16.43 4.72 -11.80
CA ASN A 41 15.49 5.73 -12.32
C ASN A 41 14.10 5.18 -12.68
N THR A 42 13.83 3.89 -12.41
CA THR A 42 12.51 3.29 -12.64
C THR A 42 11.44 4.01 -11.81
N PRO A 43 10.31 4.43 -12.42
CA PRO A 43 9.20 5.06 -11.71
C PRO A 43 8.65 4.15 -10.61
N TYR A 44 8.36 4.70 -9.43
CA TYR A 44 7.85 3.91 -8.29
C TYR A 44 6.50 3.23 -8.58
N VAL A 45 5.68 3.84 -9.44
CA VAL A 45 4.39 3.30 -9.85
C VAL A 45 4.55 1.96 -10.59
N ALA A 46 5.59 1.85 -11.42
CA ALA A 46 5.89 0.63 -12.16
C ALA A 46 6.23 -0.53 -11.22
N ILE A 47 6.94 -0.24 -10.13
CA ILE A 47 7.34 -1.26 -9.13
C ILE A 47 6.10 -1.94 -8.56
N TYR A 48 5.08 -1.16 -8.18
CA TYR A 48 3.85 -1.70 -7.61
C TYR A 48 3.00 -2.44 -8.65
N LEU A 49 2.92 -1.93 -9.88
CA LEU A 49 2.21 -2.60 -10.97
C LEU A 49 2.87 -3.92 -11.40
N LEU A 50 4.20 -3.96 -11.42
CA LEU A 50 4.96 -5.15 -11.79
C LEU A 50 4.91 -6.20 -10.68
N SER A 51 5.16 -5.80 -9.43
CA SER A 51 5.14 -6.73 -8.28
C SER A 51 3.74 -7.19 -7.89
N GLY A 52 2.70 -6.40 -8.20
CA GLY A 52 1.36 -6.59 -7.64
C GLY A 52 1.32 -6.35 -6.12
N LEU A 53 2.36 -5.78 -5.52
CA LEU A 53 2.40 -5.52 -4.08
C LEU A 53 1.69 -4.22 -3.73
N LEU A 54 1.08 -4.20 -2.54
CA LEU A 54 0.60 -2.96 -1.95
C LEU A 54 1.76 -2.15 -1.36
N PRO A 55 1.68 -0.82 -1.38
CA PRO A 55 2.56 0.02 -0.58
C PRO A 55 2.47 -0.36 0.90
N ILE A 56 3.60 -0.32 1.62
CA ILE A 56 3.65 -0.74 3.02
C ILE A 56 2.68 0.07 3.90
N GLY A 57 2.46 1.36 3.60
CA GLY A 57 1.44 2.15 4.28
C GLY A 57 0.03 1.59 4.13
N ALA A 58 -0.32 1.09 2.95
CA ALA A 58 -1.62 0.42 2.74
C ALA A 58 -1.74 -0.87 3.55
N MET A 59 -0.65 -1.64 3.68
CA MET A 59 -0.61 -2.85 4.50
C MET A 59 -0.79 -2.52 5.98
N ILE A 60 -0.15 -1.45 6.45
CA ILE A 60 -0.30 -0.94 7.82
C ILE A 60 -1.73 -0.48 8.07
N HIS A 61 -2.33 0.28 7.15
CA HIS A 61 -3.72 0.73 7.29
C HIS A 61 -4.70 -0.46 7.36
N LYS A 62 -4.48 -1.50 6.55
CA LYS A 62 -5.25 -2.74 6.61
C LYS A 62 -5.14 -3.38 8.00
N SER A 63 -3.92 -3.46 8.54
CA SER A 63 -3.69 -3.99 9.88
C SER A 63 -4.42 -3.16 10.94
N ALA A 64 -4.28 -1.83 10.91
CA ALA A 64 -4.93 -0.91 11.84
C ALA A 64 -6.45 -1.09 11.88
N ILE A 65 -7.11 -1.16 10.72
CA ILE A 65 -8.56 -1.33 10.63
C ILE A 65 -8.99 -2.72 11.13
N VAL A 66 -8.22 -3.77 10.84
CA VAL A 66 -8.53 -5.12 11.32
C VAL A 66 -8.35 -5.23 12.84
N THR A 67 -7.30 -4.63 13.39
CA THR A 67 -7.08 -4.53 14.84
C THR A 67 -8.22 -3.77 15.51
N PHE A 68 -8.68 -2.68 14.90
CA PHE A 68 -9.85 -1.94 15.38
C PHE A 68 -11.10 -2.81 15.50
N ASN A 69 -11.40 -3.62 14.49
CA ASN A 69 -12.52 -4.54 14.58
C ASN A 69 -12.34 -5.61 15.65
N SER A 70 -11.10 -6.05 15.88
CA SER A 70 -10.83 -6.97 16.99
C SER A 70 -11.10 -6.33 18.35
N VAL A 71 -10.84 -5.04 18.53
CA VAL A 71 -11.23 -4.30 19.74
C VAL A 71 -12.76 -4.19 19.85
N CYS A 72 -13.46 -3.93 18.74
CA CYS A 72 -14.93 -3.83 18.73
C CYS A 72 -15.63 -5.15 19.07
N LEU A 73 -15.02 -6.29 18.70
CA LEU A 73 -15.55 -7.63 18.96
C LEU A 73 -15.29 -8.15 20.38
N GLN A 74 -14.50 -7.46 21.20
CA GLN A 74 -14.29 -7.85 22.59
C GLN A 74 -15.58 -7.69 23.41
N LYS A 75 -15.66 -8.37 24.55
CA LYS A 75 -16.77 -8.23 25.50
C LYS A 75 -16.83 -6.81 26.08
N ASP A 76 -18.00 -6.39 26.58
CA ASP A 76 -18.22 -5.02 27.09
C ASP A 76 -17.38 -4.68 28.34
N ASP A 77 -16.97 -5.70 29.09
CA ASP A 77 -16.09 -5.59 30.25
C ASP A 77 -14.62 -5.38 29.88
N ALA A 78 -14.23 -5.66 28.63
CA ALA A 78 -12.86 -5.52 28.17
C ALA A 78 -12.40 -4.05 28.22
N VAL A 79 -11.20 -3.85 28.75
CA VAL A 79 -10.63 -2.51 28.98
C VAL A 79 -10.49 -1.76 27.66
N GLU A 80 -10.09 -2.44 26.59
CA GLU A 80 -9.85 -1.85 25.28
C GLU A 80 -11.15 -1.41 24.61
N ARG A 81 -12.24 -2.19 24.74
CA ARG A 81 -13.57 -1.80 24.25
C ARG A 81 -14.12 -0.61 25.02
N ARG A 82 -14.03 -0.61 26.37
CA ARG A 82 -14.43 0.54 27.20
C ARG A 82 -13.64 1.80 26.86
N LEU A 83 -12.34 1.66 26.62
CA LEU A 83 -11.49 2.78 26.21
C LEU A 83 -11.85 3.29 24.81
N ALA A 84 -12.13 2.39 23.86
CA ALA A 84 -12.57 2.76 22.52
C ALA A 84 -13.88 3.57 22.57
N LEU A 85 -14.91 3.05 23.25
CA LEU A 85 -16.19 3.72 23.45
C LEU A 85 -16.01 5.11 24.10
N ARG A 86 -15.21 5.19 25.17
CA ARG A 86 -14.92 6.47 25.84
C ARG A 86 -14.22 7.47 24.92
N LYS A 87 -13.29 7.01 24.10
CA LYS A 87 -12.54 7.88 23.16
C LYS A 87 -13.38 8.32 21.97
N VAL A 88 -14.39 7.55 21.56
CA VAL A 88 -15.42 7.98 20.60
C VAL A 88 -16.23 9.13 21.17
N SER A 89 -16.67 9.01 22.42
CA SER A 89 -17.50 10.03 23.08
C SER A 89 -16.77 11.34 23.38
N VAL A 90 -15.43 11.34 23.48
CA VAL A 90 -14.63 12.53 23.81
C VAL A 90 -14.26 13.30 22.54
N LYS A 91 -15.06 14.32 22.21
CA LYS A 91 -14.95 15.23 21.05
C LYS A 91 -13.74 16.20 21.05
N SER A 92 -12.64 15.91 21.76
CA SER A 92 -11.52 16.86 21.82
C SER A 92 -10.69 16.84 20.53
N ALA A 93 -10.87 17.87 19.70
CA ALA A 93 -10.23 18.03 18.39
C ALA A 93 -8.68 18.02 18.42
N LYS A 94 -8.07 18.32 19.58
CA LYS A 94 -6.61 18.48 19.76
C LYS A 94 -5.86 17.22 20.20
N SER A 95 -6.53 16.15 20.62
CA SER A 95 -5.87 14.91 21.07
C SER A 95 -5.49 14.03 19.87
N ALA A 96 -4.19 13.75 19.69
CA ALA A 96 -3.71 12.73 18.77
C ALA A 96 -4.03 11.33 19.35
N CYS A 97 -5.21 10.79 19.01
CA CYS A 97 -5.59 9.44 19.43
C CYS A 97 -5.63 8.50 18.23
N TRP A 98 -5.21 7.25 18.45
CA TRP A 98 -5.26 6.19 17.44
C TRP A 98 -6.65 6.04 16.79
N PHE A 99 -7.73 6.19 17.56
CA PHE A 99 -9.10 6.12 17.04
C PHE A 99 -9.39 7.18 15.97
N LYS A 100 -8.89 8.41 16.13
CA LYS A 100 -9.04 9.48 15.13
C LYS A 100 -8.33 9.13 13.83
N GLU A 101 -7.16 8.50 13.91
CA GLU A 101 -6.46 8.03 12.72
C GLU A 101 -7.21 6.86 12.05
N VAL A 102 -7.76 5.93 12.81
CA VAL A 102 -8.64 4.88 12.26
C VAL A 102 -9.85 5.52 11.57
N HIS A 103 -10.50 6.51 12.18
CA HIS A 103 -11.61 7.23 11.56
C HIS A 103 -11.22 7.89 10.23
N LYS A 104 -10.03 8.52 10.17
CA LYS A 104 -9.48 9.06 8.92
C LYS A 104 -9.26 7.96 7.87
N LEU A 105 -8.78 6.78 8.28
CA LEU A 105 -8.60 5.65 7.37
C LEU A 105 -9.93 5.15 6.81
N PHE A 106 -10.95 5.07 7.65
CA PHE A 106 -12.30 4.71 7.20
C PHE A 106 -12.82 5.69 6.14
N GLY A 107 -12.70 7.00 6.36
CA GLY A 107 -13.04 8.01 5.34
C GLY A 107 -12.17 7.90 4.09
N LYS A 108 -10.86 7.67 4.23
CA LYS A 108 -9.93 7.53 3.10
C LYS A 108 -10.28 6.38 2.15
N TYR A 109 -10.78 5.28 2.70
CA TYR A 109 -11.11 4.07 1.94
C TYR A 109 -12.60 3.91 1.66
N ASP A 110 -13.39 4.95 1.90
CA ASP A 110 -14.85 4.94 1.74
C ASP A 110 -15.51 3.76 2.46
N LEU A 111 -15.10 3.54 3.71
CA LEU A 111 -15.66 2.53 4.59
C LEU A 111 -16.70 3.17 5.51
N ARG A 112 -17.85 2.51 5.69
CA ARG A 112 -18.93 2.95 6.63
C ARG A 112 -18.39 3.35 7.99
N ASN A 113 -18.96 4.40 8.58
CA ASN A 113 -18.49 5.08 9.79
C ASN A 113 -18.04 4.07 10.87
N PRO A 114 -16.83 4.21 11.45
CA PRO A 114 -16.35 3.33 12.51
C PRO A 114 -17.26 3.28 13.75
N GLU A 115 -18.07 4.33 13.99
CA GLU A 115 -19.02 4.39 15.11
C GLU A 115 -20.14 3.36 14.97
N GLU A 116 -20.73 3.21 13.77
CA GLU A 116 -21.76 2.20 13.49
C GLU A 116 -21.26 0.77 13.75
N LYS A 117 -19.94 0.55 13.62
CA LYS A 117 -19.33 -0.77 13.85
C LYS A 117 -19.07 -1.09 15.33
N LEU A 118 -19.07 -0.10 16.21
CA LEU A 118 -19.02 -0.32 17.66
C LEU A 118 -20.36 -0.85 18.17
N GLU A 119 -21.46 -0.45 17.53
CA GLU A 119 -22.82 -0.89 17.86
C GLU A 119 -23.17 -2.21 17.18
N THR A 120 -22.70 -2.42 15.94
CA THR A 120 -22.94 -3.65 15.17
C THR A 120 -21.62 -4.29 14.72
N PRO A 121 -21.00 -5.13 15.57
CA PRO A 121 -19.76 -5.79 15.22
C PRO A 121 -19.94 -6.71 14.02
N VAL A 122 -19.08 -6.55 13.01
CA VAL A 122 -19.08 -7.44 11.84
C VAL A 122 -18.12 -8.59 12.09
N GLU A 123 -18.53 -9.80 11.66
CA GLU A 123 -17.64 -10.96 11.68
C GLU A 123 -16.29 -10.66 11.01
N LYS A 124 -15.22 -11.04 11.71
CA LYS A 124 -13.83 -10.82 11.29
C LYS A 124 -13.53 -11.20 9.83
N PRO A 125 -13.96 -12.36 9.29
CA PRO A 125 -13.68 -12.72 7.90
C PRO A 125 -14.35 -11.78 6.89
N ILE A 126 -15.62 -11.42 7.12
CA ILE A 126 -16.39 -10.54 6.23
C ILE A 126 -15.73 -9.16 6.17
N LEU A 127 -15.35 -8.62 7.33
CA LEU A 127 -14.68 -7.33 7.36
C LEU A 127 -13.31 -7.38 6.68
N LYS A 128 -12.49 -8.40 6.98
CA LYS A 128 -11.18 -8.56 6.33
C LYS A 128 -11.29 -8.55 4.81
N LYS A 129 -12.32 -9.20 4.26
CA LYS A 129 -12.62 -9.20 2.82
C LYS A 129 -12.99 -7.80 2.34
N LYS A 130 -13.96 -7.13 2.99
CA LYS A 130 -14.39 -5.75 2.64
C LYS A 130 -13.23 -4.75 2.68
N VAL A 131 -12.45 -4.74 3.76
CA VAL A 131 -11.29 -3.86 3.94
C VAL A 131 -10.22 -4.15 2.89
N LYS A 132 -9.93 -5.43 2.63
CA LYS A 132 -9.00 -5.80 1.55
C LYS A 132 -9.49 -5.23 0.22
N THR A 133 -10.74 -5.48 -0.17
CA THR A 133 -11.28 -4.99 -1.44
C THR A 133 -11.21 -3.47 -1.56
N ALA A 134 -11.64 -2.73 -0.53
CA ALA A 134 -11.63 -1.26 -0.54
C ALA A 134 -10.21 -0.68 -0.66
N ILE A 135 -9.26 -1.20 0.13
CA ILE A 135 -7.86 -0.74 0.08
C ILE A 135 -7.24 -1.06 -1.27
N TYR A 136 -7.45 -2.27 -1.79
CA TYR A 136 -6.89 -2.67 -3.08
C TYR A 136 -7.46 -1.81 -4.21
N ARG A 137 -8.78 -1.56 -4.23
CA ARG A 137 -9.42 -0.69 -5.22
C ARG A 137 -8.86 0.73 -5.19
N HIS A 138 -8.84 1.36 -4.01
CA HIS A 138 -8.31 2.72 -3.85
C HIS A 138 -6.87 2.85 -4.37
N TRP A 139 -6.00 1.90 -4.01
CA TRP A 139 -4.61 1.93 -4.44
C TRP A 139 -4.44 1.55 -5.91
N GLN A 140 -5.27 0.66 -6.44
CA GLN A 140 -5.29 0.30 -7.86
C GLN A 140 -5.58 1.53 -8.69
N ASP A 141 -6.66 2.25 -8.38
CA ASP A 141 -7.09 3.44 -9.10
C ASP A 141 -5.99 4.52 -9.01
N LEU A 142 -5.48 4.81 -7.81
CA LEU A 142 -4.43 5.79 -7.59
C LEU A 142 -3.14 5.48 -8.37
N ILE A 143 -2.70 4.21 -8.36
CA ILE A 143 -1.47 3.79 -9.04
C ILE A 143 -1.68 3.80 -10.56
N LEU A 144 -2.83 3.32 -11.06
CA LEU A 144 -3.13 3.36 -12.49
C LEU A 144 -3.20 4.80 -13.02
N THR A 145 -3.89 5.71 -12.33
CA THR A 145 -3.93 7.13 -12.72
C THR A 145 -2.52 7.73 -12.81
N LYS A 146 -1.66 7.44 -11.83
CA LYS A 146 -0.26 7.90 -11.88
C LYS A 146 0.54 7.24 -13.01
N ALA A 147 0.26 5.98 -13.33
CA ALA A 147 0.94 5.26 -14.40
C ALA A 147 0.60 5.85 -15.76
N LEU A 148 -0.68 6.14 -16.02
CA LEU A 148 -1.17 6.78 -17.23
C LEU A 148 -0.50 8.14 -17.47
N ASN A 149 -0.27 8.89 -16.40
CA ASN A 149 0.39 10.21 -16.46
C ASN A 149 1.93 10.11 -16.54
N THR A 150 2.52 8.91 -16.54
CA THR A 150 3.98 8.71 -16.56
C THR A 150 4.43 8.30 -17.96
N SER A 151 5.04 9.21 -18.71
CA SER A 151 5.52 8.96 -20.09
C SER A 151 6.49 7.78 -20.22
N LYS A 152 7.30 7.50 -19.19
CA LYS A 152 8.22 6.35 -19.14
C LYS A 152 7.50 4.99 -19.18
N LEU A 153 6.23 4.92 -18.81
CA LEU A 153 5.46 3.68 -18.75
C LEU A 153 4.58 3.45 -19.99
N ARG A 154 4.82 4.19 -21.09
CA ARG A 154 4.08 4.03 -22.36
C ARG A 154 4.13 2.63 -22.96
N HIS A 155 5.16 1.83 -22.63
CA HIS A 155 5.33 0.46 -23.11
C HIS A 155 4.78 -0.59 -22.14
N LEU A 156 4.32 -0.17 -20.95
CA LEU A 156 3.66 -1.06 -20.00
C LEU A 156 2.20 -1.23 -20.41
N ASN A 157 1.79 -2.46 -20.73
CA ASN A 157 0.38 -2.74 -20.97
C ASN A 157 -0.39 -2.73 -19.64
N LEU A 158 -1.14 -1.66 -19.41
CA LEU A 158 -1.88 -1.43 -18.17
C LEU A 158 -3.08 -2.38 -17.98
N GLN A 159 -3.55 -3.03 -19.04
CA GLN A 159 -4.69 -3.97 -18.96
C GLN A 159 -4.32 -5.30 -18.25
N HIS A 160 -3.03 -5.65 -18.23
CA HIS A 160 -2.55 -6.90 -17.65
C HIS A 160 -1.87 -6.73 -16.28
N VAL A 161 -1.94 -5.55 -15.68
CA VAL A 161 -1.35 -5.27 -14.36
C VAL A 161 -2.43 -4.94 -13.35
N ALA A 162 -2.31 -5.53 -12.17
CA ALA A 162 -3.22 -5.29 -11.06
C ALA A 162 -2.50 -5.46 -9.74
N ILE A 163 -2.83 -4.61 -8.77
CA ILE A 163 -2.44 -4.79 -7.38
C ILE A 163 -3.07 -6.07 -6.86
N GLY A 164 -2.26 -6.90 -6.24
CA GLY A 164 -2.59 -8.24 -5.77
C GLY A 164 -2.20 -9.36 -6.73
N ARG A 165 -1.79 -9.03 -7.95
CA ARG A 165 -1.34 -10.02 -8.94
C ARG A 165 0.00 -9.59 -9.54
N PRO A 166 1.09 -10.34 -9.33
CA PRO A 166 2.35 -10.01 -9.96
C PRO A 166 2.22 -10.11 -11.48
N ASN A 167 3.00 -9.29 -12.20
CA ASN A 167 3.01 -9.29 -13.66
C ASN A 167 3.32 -10.71 -14.18
N PRO A 168 2.61 -11.19 -15.23
CA PRO A 168 2.84 -12.53 -15.77
C PRO A 168 4.30 -12.84 -16.11
N LEU A 169 5.09 -11.84 -16.53
CA LEU A 169 6.52 -12.03 -16.83
C LEU A 169 7.33 -12.50 -15.61
N LEU A 170 6.91 -12.15 -14.40
CA LEU A 170 7.57 -12.54 -13.17
C LEU A 170 7.11 -13.92 -12.65
N GLN A 171 6.05 -14.48 -13.24
CA GLN A 171 5.51 -15.79 -12.86
C GLN A 171 6.11 -16.93 -13.71
N ILE A 172 6.77 -16.60 -14.82
CA ILE A 172 7.37 -17.58 -15.71
C ILE A 172 8.72 -18.00 -15.10
N PRO A 173 8.91 -19.30 -14.75
CA PRO A 173 10.19 -19.75 -14.22
C PRO A 173 11.27 -19.65 -15.30
N ALA A 174 12.39 -19.00 -14.98
CA ALA A 174 13.56 -18.99 -15.85
C ALA A 174 14.23 -20.37 -15.82
N ARG A 175 14.37 -21.01 -16.98
CA ARG A 175 15.04 -22.31 -17.12
C ARG A 175 16.52 -22.16 -17.50
N SER A 176 16.90 -20.98 -17.94
CA SER A 176 18.25 -20.63 -18.39
C SER A 176 18.60 -19.19 -18.04
N SER A 177 19.89 -18.87 -18.07
CA SER A 177 20.37 -17.49 -17.96
C SER A 177 19.85 -16.60 -19.09
N TRP A 178 19.64 -17.17 -20.28
CA TRP A 178 19.06 -16.48 -21.42
C TRP A 178 17.61 -16.06 -21.15
N ASP A 179 16.78 -16.93 -20.56
CA ASP A 179 15.40 -16.59 -20.20
C ASP A 179 15.34 -15.45 -19.17
N ALA A 180 16.22 -15.50 -18.17
CA ALA A 180 16.34 -14.44 -17.15
C ALA A 180 16.73 -13.10 -17.78
N ASN A 181 17.74 -13.09 -18.65
CA ASN A 181 18.16 -11.88 -19.37
C ASN A 181 17.06 -11.34 -20.29
N ARG A 182 16.35 -12.23 -21.00
CA ARG A 182 15.21 -11.83 -21.84
C ARG A 182 14.09 -11.21 -21.02
N ALA A 183 13.76 -11.77 -19.85
CA ALA A 183 12.77 -11.20 -18.94
C ALA A 183 13.22 -9.81 -18.44
N LEU A 184 14.49 -9.66 -18.07
CA LEU A 184 15.07 -8.39 -17.62
C LEU A 184 14.98 -7.31 -18.71
N VAL A 185 15.32 -7.64 -19.96
CA VAL A 185 15.19 -6.71 -21.10
C VAL A 185 13.73 -6.28 -21.27
N LYS A 186 12.77 -7.21 -21.19
CA LYS A 186 11.34 -6.88 -21.28
C LYS A 186 10.89 -5.97 -20.14
N LEU A 187 11.33 -6.24 -18.91
CA LEU A 187 11.03 -5.40 -17.76
C LEU A 187 11.57 -3.98 -17.95
N ASN A 188 12.84 -3.85 -18.36
CA ASN A 188 13.47 -2.55 -18.63
C ASN A 188 12.78 -1.78 -19.75
N LEU A 189 12.30 -2.48 -20.78
CA LEU A 189 11.51 -1.86 -21.85
C LEU A 189 10.17 -1.32 -21.31
N MET A 190 9.45 -2.13 -20.51
CA MET A 190 8.18 -1.72 -19.90
C MET A 190 8.32 -0.55 -18.93
N THR A 191 9.46 -0.46 -18.23
CA THR A 191 9.75 0.64 -17.30
C THR A 191 10.35 1.88 -17.97
N GLY A 192 10.60 1.84 -19.28
CA GLY A 192 11.19 2.95 -20.03
C GLY A 192 12.65 3.22 -19.66
N THR A 193 13.36 2.18 -19.21
CA THR A 193 14.77 2.23 -18.80
C THR A 193 15.69 1.48 -19.76
N TYR A 194 15.12 0.90 -20.82
CA TYR A 194 15.88 0.31 -21.92
C TYR A 194 16.23 1.38 -22.95
N ASP A 195 17.53 1.56 -23.21
CA ASP A 195 18.00 2.46 -24.25
C ASP A 195 17.75 1.85 -25.63
N LEU A 196 16.67 2.30 -26.28
CA LEU A 196 16.38 1.92 -27.64
C LEU A 196 17.48 2.42 -28.58
N GLN A 197 17.79 1.63 -29.61
CA GLN A 197 18.78 2.00 -30.64
C GLN A 197 18.43 3.33 -31.32
N SER A 198 17.14 3.67 -31.45
CA SER A 198 16.67 4.95 -31.97
C SER A 198 17.10 6.14 -31.10
N THR A 199 17.15 5.97 -29.78
CA THR A 199 17.65 6.99 -28.84
C THR A 199 19.16 7.18 -29.00
N ARG A 200 19.90 6.08 -29.16
CA ARG A 200 21.36 6.12 -29.41
C ARG A 200 21.68 6.77 -30.76
N ALA A 201 20.94 6.41 -31.82
CA ALA A 201 21.13 6.98 -33.16
C ALA A 201 20.84 8.49 -33.18
N ARG A 202 19.84 8.96 -32.43
CA ARG A 202 19.52 10.39 -32.31
C ARG A 202 20.62 11.15 -31.55
N PHE A 203 21.15 10.56 -30.48
CA PHE A 203 22.29 11.13 -29.74
C PHE A 203 23.53 11.28 -30.64
N ASN A 204 23.89 10.21 -31.36
CA ASN A 204 25.03 10.23 -32.28
C ASN A 204 24.86 11.22 -33.44
N LYS A 205 23.64 11.53 -33.87
CA LYS A 205 23.38 12.58 -34.89
C LYS A 205 23.41 14.01 -34.36
N THR A 206 23.24 14.20 -33.05
CA THR A 206 23.15 15.54 -32.45
C THR A 206 24.51 15.99 -31.89
N PHE A 207 25.37 15.03 -31.54
CA PHE A 207 26.64 15.28 -30.85
C PHE A 207 27.86 14.58 -31.48
N GLY A 208 27.68 13.89 -32.61
CA GLY A 208 28.76 13.32 -33.41
C GLY A 208 28.91 14.07 -34.71
#